data_AF-A0A8C8BMB4-F1
#
_entry.id   AF-A0A8C8BMB4-F1
#
_cell.length_a   1.000
_cell.length_b   1.000
_cell.length_c   1.000
_cell.angle_alpha   90.00
_cell.angle_beta   90.00
_cell.angle_gamma   90.00
#
_symmetry.space_group_name_H-M   'P 1'
#
loop_
_entity.id
_entity.type
_entity.pdbx_description
1 polymer ?
#
loop_
_entity_poly.entity_id
_entity_poly.type
_entity_poly.pdbx_seq_one_letter_code
_entity_poly.pdbx_strand_id
1 'polypeptide(L)'
;MGTDGVSQSGLYEYKLFGGLADCTPKLCVDVYMDLNFRKQWDQYVEELHEKTYDGEKVIYWEVKYPFPLSNRDYVYIRECREMDVDGRKIWVVLAQSVSVPQCPEKPGIIRVKSYKQSLAIESDGKTGSKGKWSRRYDHESYRQRMYVLARCTKRKTGNFTKNSYYKVNVLSSRNT
;
A
#
# COMPACT_ATOMS: atom_id res chain seq x y z
N MET A 1 29.21 -9.98 32.35
CA MET A 1 27.88 -9.36 32.50
C MET A 1 27.61 -8.56 31.24
N GLY A 2 26.50 -8.87 30.57
CA GLY A 2 26.27 -8.56 29.16
C GLY A 2 26.18 -7.07 28.83
N THR A 3 26.75 -6.69 27.69
CA THR A 3 26.44 -5.45 27.00
C THR A 3 25.24 -5.74 26.09
N ASP A 4 24.04 -5.36 26.52
CA ASP A 4 22.84 -5.44 25.70
C ASP A 4 22.97 -4.43 24.54
N GLY A 5 23.33 -4.95 23.36
CA GLY A 5 23.27 -4.23 22.10
C GLY A 5 21.81 -3.94 21.77
N VAL A 6 21.36 -2.72 22.07
CA VAL A 6 20.08 -2.21 21.58
C VAL A 6 20.17 -2.11 20.05
N SER A 7 19.61 -3.09 19.33
CA SER A 7 19.45 -2.98 17.88
C SER A 7 18.37 -1.94 17.60
N GLN A 8 18.79 -0.79 17.08
CA GLN A 8 17.90 0.22 16.55
C GLN A 8 17.28 -0.36 15.28
N SER A 9 16.09 -0.95 15.40
CA SER A 9 15.40 -1.50 14.23
C SER A 9 15.12 -0.35 13.26
N GLY A 10 15.59 -0.45 12.02
CA GLY A 10 15.35 0.54 10.95
C GLY A 10 13.89 0.60 10.47
N LEU A 11 12.95 0.25 11.35
CA LEU A 11 11.53 0.06 11.08
C LEU A 11 10.78 1.39 11.09
N TYR A 12 10.23 1.74 9.94
CA TYR A 12 9.37 2.90 9.78
C TYR A 12 7.91 2.47 9.68
N GLU A 13 7.03 3.11 10.45
CA GLU A 13 5.59 2.99 10.32
C GLU A 13 4.99 4.31 9.82
N TYR A 14 4.22 4.22 8.74
CA TYR A 14 3.55 5.35 8.12
C TYR A 14 2.04 5.21 8.34
N LYS A 15 1.42 6.21 8.96
CA LYS A 15 -0.05 6.31 9.07
C LYS A 15 -0.52 7.51 8.27
N LEU A 16 -1.40 7.26 7.31
CA LEU A 16 -2.10 8.30 6.56
C LEU A 16 -3.57 8.30 6.91
N PHE A 17 -4.12 9.50 7.01
CA PHE A 17 -5.54 9.76 7.13
C PHE A 17 -5.92 10.74 6.05
N GLY A 18 -7.03 10.50 5.35
CA GLY A 18 -7.44 11.39 4.28
C GLY A 18 -8.81 11.04 3.72
N GLY A 19 -9.25 11.87 2.79
CA GLY A 19 -10.50 11.68 2.08
C GLY A 19 -10.39 12.01 0.60
N LEU A 20 -11.22 11.34 -0.19
CA LEU A 20 -11.44 11.56 -1.61
C LEU A 20 -12.90 11.98 -1.79
N ALA A 21 -13.11 13.27 -2.01
CA ALA A 21 -14.43 13.76 -2.42
C ALA A 21 -14.81 13.10 -3.77
N ASP A 22 -16.12 12.90 -3.97
CA ASP A 22 -16.71 12.39 -5.22
C ASP A 22 -16.16 11.04 -5.70
N CYS A 23 -15.55 10.27 -4.79
CA CYS A 23 -15.11 8.91 -5.02
C CYS A 23 -15.73 8.02 -3.96
N THR A 24 -16.71 7.21 -4.35
CA THR A 24 -17.37 6.29 -3.43
C THR A 24 -16.36 5.30 -2.83
N PRO A 25 -16.56 4.83 -1.60
CA PRO A 25 -15.66 3.86 -0.97
C PRO A 25 -15.41 2.61 -1.83
N LYS A 26 -16.48 2.06 -2.41
CA LYS A 26 -16.42 0.90 -3.29
C LYS A 26 -15.57 1.16 -4.53
N LEU A 27 -15.76 2.32 -5.20
CA LEU A 27 -14.94 2.68 -6.36
C LEU A 27 -13.47 2.86 -5.97
N CYS A 28 -13.19 3.49 -4.83
CA CYS A 28 -11.83 3.65 -4.33
C CYS A 28 -11.15 2.29 -4.11
N VAL A 29 -11.87 1.33 -3.53
CA VAL A 29 -11.38 -0.04 -3.30
C VAL A 29 -11.19 -0.79 -4.63
N ASP A 30 -12.13 -0.70 -5.56
CA ASP A 30 -12.01 -1.36 -6.87
C ASP A 30 -10.78 -0.86 -7.64
N VAL A 31 -10.57 0.45 -7.61
CA VAL A 31 -9.38 1.08 -8.18
C VAL A 31 -8.11 0.63 -7.45
N TYR A 32 -8.16 0.48 -6.13
CA TYR A 32 -7.03 0.01 -5.32
C TYR A 32 -6.65 -1.45 -5.63
N MET A 33 -7.65 -2.30 -5.85
CA MET A 33 -7.47 -3.74 -6.07
C MET A 33 -7.07 -4.08 -7.52
N ASP A 34 -7.41 -3.24 -8.50
CA ASP A 34 -7.14 -3.47 -9.91
C ASP A 34 -5.66 -3.26 -10.31
N LEU A 35 -4.93 -4.37 -10.42
CA LEU A 35 -3.52 -4.37 -10.83
C LEU A 35 -3.31 -3.99 -12.30
N ASN A 36 -4.28 -4.28 -13.17
CA ASN A 36 -4.18 -3.97 -14.59
C ASN A 36 -4.33 -2.48 -14.82
N PHE A 37 -5.31 -1.87 -14.15
CA PHE A 37 -5.43 -0.42 -14.14
C PHE A 37 -4.20 0.22 -13.50
N ARG A 38 -3.66 -0.33 -12.41
CA ARG A 38 -2.43 0.18 -11.77
C ARG A 38 -1.27 0.36 -12.75
N LYS A 39 -1.02 -0.63 -13.60
CA LYS A 39 0.03 -0.61 -14.62
C LYS A 39 -0.14 0.51 -15.65
N GLN A 40 -1.37 0.94 -15.93
CA GLN A 40 -1.64 1.96 -16.96
C GLN A 40 -1.26 3.37 -16.52
N TRP A 41 -1.37 3.69 -15.22
CA TRP A 41 -1.20 5.06 -14.75
C TRP A 41 -0.03 5.26 -13.80
N ASP A 42 0.43 4.21 -13.11
CA ASP A 42 1.54 4.32 -12.19
C ASP A 42 2.88 4.12 -12.91
N GLN A 43 3.50 5.23 -13.27
CA GLN A 43 4.79 5.27 -13.95
C GLN A 43 5.93 4.59 -13.18
N TYR A 44 5.78 4.37 -11.87
CA TYR A 44 6.80 3.75 -11.03
C TYR A 44 6.70 2.22 -11.01
N VAL A 45 5.68 1.63 -11.62
CA VAL A 45 5.62 0.18 -11.79
C VAL A 45 6.65 -0.20 -12.85
N GLU A 46 7.60 -1.06 -12.49
CA GLU A 46 8.44 -1.78 -13.44
C GLU A 46 7.72 -3.05 -13.90
N GLU A 47 7.29 -3.87 -12.93
CA GLU A 47 6.57 -5.12 -13.17
C GLU A 47 5.50 -5.32 -12.09
N LEU A 48 4.31 -5.79 -12.48
CA LEU A 48 3.21 -6.04 -11.53
C LEU A 48 2.29 -7.15 -12.05
N HIS A 49 2.19 -8.24 -11.29
CA HIS A 49 1.31 -9.36 -11.60
C HIS A 49 0.83 -10.11 -10.36
N GLU A 50 -0.32 -10.76 -10.48
CA GLU A 50 -0.87 -11.70 -9.50
C GLU A 50 -0.76 -13.12 -10.10
N LYS A 51 -0.27 -14.07 -9.30
CA LYS A 51 -0.20 -15.49 -9.65
C LYS A 51 -0.70 -16.32 -8.46
N THR A 52 -1.30 -17.46 -8.75
CA THR A 52 -1.70 -18.42 -7.72
C THR A 52 -0.60 -19.44 -7.51
N TYR A 53 -0.11 -19.56 -6.28
CA TYR A 53 0.82 -20.60 -5.85
C TYR A 53 0.17 -21.36 -4.71
N ASP A 54 0.07 -22.68 -4.83
CA ASP A 54 -0.46 -23.57 -3.78
C ASP A 54 -1.86 -23.13 -3.25
N GLY A 55 -2.68 -22.56 -4.14
CA GLY A 55 -4.03 -22.06 -3.82
C GLY A 55 -4.06 -20.61 -3.30
N GLU A 56 -2.92 -20.02 -2.98
CA GLU A 56 -2.81 -18.64 -2.51
C GLU A 56 -2.50 -17.67 -3.65
N LYS A 57 -3.22 -16.55 -3.69
CA LYS A 57 -2.96 -15.47 -4.65
C LYS A 57 -1.83 -14.58 -4.15
N VAL A 58 -0.69 -14.67 -4.81
CA VAL A 58 0.51 -13.90 -4.50
C VAL A 58 0.70 -12.81 -5.55
N ILE A 59 0.98 -11.60 -5.07
CA ILE A 59 1.27 -10.44 -5.90
C ILE A 59 2.78 -10.21 -5.88
N TYR A 60 3.36 -10.16 -7.07
CA TYR A 60 4.70 -9.61 -7.29
C TYR A 60 4.57 -8.17 -7.78
N TRP A 61 5.28 -7.26 -7.13
CA TRP A 61 5.31 -5.86 -7.51
C TRP A 61 6.73 -5.31 -7.45
N GLU A 62 7.28 -4.93 -8.60
CA GLU A 62 8.54 -4.21 -8.72
C GLU A 62 8.32 -2.71 -8.94
N VAL A 63 9.07 -1.93 -8.18
CA VAL A 63 8.99 -0.47 -8.13
C VAL A 63 10.31 0.12 -8.62
N LYS A 64 10.20 1.01 -9.62
CA LYS A 64 11.29 1.84 -10.13
C LYS A 64 11.82 2.77 -9.05
N TYR A 65 13.13 2.75 -8.86
CA TYR A 65 13.86 3.74 -8.06
C TYR A 65 14.74 4.60 -8.96
N PRO A 66 14.95 5.88 -8.62
CA PRO A 66 15.80 6.75 -9.41
C PRO A 66 17.27 6.27 -9.31
N PHE A 67 17.93 6.19 -10.46
CA PHE A 67 19.36 5.88 -10.52
C PHE A 67 20.17 6.86 -9.66
N PRO A 68 21.16 6.41 -8.85
CA PRO A 68 21.77 5.08 -8.83
C PRO A 68 21.15 4.06 -7.86
N LEU A 69 19.93 4.29 -7.34
CA LEU A 69 19.29 3.36 -6.41
C LEU A 69 18.67 2.17 -7.14
N SER A 70 18.93 0.94 -6.65
CA SER A 70 18.28 -0.28 -7.14
C SER A 70 16.76 -0.24 -6.97
N ASN A 71 16.03 -0.87 -7.89
CA ASN A 71 14.61 -1.11 -7.74
C ASN A 71 14.32 -1.94 -6.49
N ARG A 72 13.08 -1.84 -6.00
CA ARG A 72 12.57 -2.67 -4.91
C ARG A 72 11.46 -3.55 -5.42
N ASP A 73 11.48 -4.83 -5.07
CA ASP A 73 10.36 -5.73 -5.31
C ASP A 73 9.69 -6.17 -4.00
N TYR A 74 8.41 -6.48 -4.12
CA TYR A 74 7.53 -6.93 -3.06
C TYR A 74 6.86 -8.21 -3.52
N VAL A 75 6.86 -9.21 -2.63
CA VAL A 75 6.10 -10.45 -2.80
C VAL A 75 5.15 -10.54 -1.62
N TYR A 76 3.85 -10.42 -1.87
CA TYR A 76 2.87 -10.28 -0.79
C TYR A 76 1.52 -10.88 -1.18
N ILE A 77 0.77 -11.30 -0.17
CA ILE A 77 -0.67 -11.61 -0.30
C ILE A 77 -1.47 -10.38 0.07
N ARG A 78 -2.65 -10.23 -0.54
CA ARG A 78 -3.55 -9.11 -0.27
C ARG A 78 -5.00 -9.56 -0.30
N GLU A 79 -5.72 -9.25 0.77
CA GLU A 79 -7.15 -9.50 0.89
C GLU A 79 -7.92 -8.21 1.06
N CYS A 80 -9.13 -8.17 0.52
CA CYS A 80 -10.10 -7.11 0.74
C CYS A 80 -11.38 -7.71 1.30
N ARG A 81 -11.89 -7.15 2.39
CA ARG A 81 -13.17 -7.54 2.98
C ARG A 81 -14.05 -6.31 3.17
N GLU A 82 -15.31 -6.46 2.83
CA GLU A 82 -16.35 -5.54 3.26
C GLU A 82 -16.82 -5.97 4.66
N MET A 83 -16.93 -5.01 5.56
CA MET A 83 -17.29 -5.22 6.95
C MET A 83 -18.39 -4.24 7.34
N ASP A 84 -19.29 -4.69 8.20
CA ASP A 84 -20.22 -3.82 8.92
C ASP A 84 -19.72 -3.66 10.36
N VAL A 85 -19.44 -2.43 10.76
CA VAL A 85 -18.95 -2.09 12.10
C VAL A 85 -19.81 -0.98 12.66
N ASP A 86 -20.66 -1.30 13.63
CA ASP A 86 -21.61 -0.37 14.24
C ASP A 86 -22.57 0.29 13.21
N GLY A 87 -23.05 -0.48 12.22
CA GLY A 87 -23.91 0.03 11.15
C GLY A 87 -23.17 0.85 10.09
N ARG A 88 -21.83 0.90 10.15
CA ARG A 88 -20.98 1.55 9.16
C ARG A 88 -20.39 0.49 8.25
N LYS A 89 -20.61 0.65 6.95
CA LYS A 89 -19.94 -0.17 5.94
C LYS A 89 -18.51 0.32 5.73
N ILE A 90 -17.54 -0.54 6.00
CA ILE A 90 -16.11 -0.29 5.89
C ILE A 90 -15.49 -1.36 5.00
N TRP A 91 -14.67 -0.94 4.04
CA TRP A 91 -13.84 -1.84 3.26
C TRP A 91 -12.44 -1.86 3.85
N VAL A 92 -11.98 -3.04 4.25
CA VAL A 92 -10.67 -3.27 4.83
C VAL A 92 -9.83 -4.08 3.86
N VAL A 93 -8.67 -3.53 3.48
CA VAL A 93 -7.66 -4.20 2.67
C VAL A 93 -6.43 -4.44 3.53
N LEU A 94 -6.02 -5.69 3.66
CA LEU A 94 -4.80 -6.08 4.35
C LEU A 94 -3.83 -6.69 3.34
N ALA A 95 -2.55 -6.36 3.49
CA ALA A 95 -1.51 -6.98 2.68
C ALA A 95 -0.27 -7.24 3.53
N GLN A 96 0.35 -8.40 3.32
CA GLN A 96 1.55 -8.80 4.06
C GLN A 96 2.54 -9.56 3.17
N SER A 97 3.83 -9.32 3.39
CA SER A 97 4.90 -10.07 2.73
C SER A 97 4.71 -11.57 2.91
N VAL A 98 5.00 -12.31 1.85
CA VAL A 98 5.16 -13.76 1.88
C VAL A 98 6.44 -14.13 1.14
N SER A 99 7.01 -15.28 1.49
CA SER A 99 8.15 -15.86 0.78
C SER A 99 7.69 -17.15 0.14
N VAL A 100 7.68 -17.20 -1.18
CA VAL A 100 7.31 -18.39 -1.95
C VAL A 100 8.50 -18.80 -2.83
N PRO A 101 8.90 -20.09 -2.86
CA PRO A 101 10.03 -20.56 -3.66
C PRO A 101 9.93 -20.21 -5.15
N GLN A 102 8.71 -20.10 -5.66
CA GLN A 102 8.39 -19.77 -7.05
C GLN A 102 8.68 -18.30 -7.41
N CYS A 103 8.98 -17.45 -6.41
CA CYS A 103 9.31 -16.04 -6.59
C CYS A 103 10.61 -15.66 -5.84
N PRO A 104 11.77 -16.20 -6.27
CA PRO A 104 13.06 -15.93 -5.63
C PRO A 104 13.49 -14.47 -5.80
N GLU A 105 14.49 -14.04 -5.04
CA GLU A 105 15.10 -12.71 -5.17
C GLU A 105 15.81 -12.58 -6.53
N LYS A 106 15.69 -11.40 -7.16
CA LYS A 106 16.32 -11.11 -8.45
C LYS A 106 17.62 -10.34 -8.24
N PRO A 107 18.73 -10.69 -8.93
CA PRO A 107 19.97 -9.92 -8.86
C PRO A 107 19.76 -8.45 -9.24
N GLY A 108 20.37 -7.53 -8.49
CA GLY A 108 20.27 -6.08 -8.74
C GLY A 108 18.99 -5.39 -8.24
N ILE A 109 18.03 -6.16 -7.71
CA ILE A 109 16.77 -5.66 -7.13
C ILE A 109 16.74 -5.97 -5.63
N ILE A 110 16.28 -5.03 -4.81
CA ILE A 110 16.24 -5.18 -3.35
C ILE A 110 14.87 -5.71 -2.92
N ARG A 111 14.83 -6.94 -2.40
CA ARG A 111 13.62 -7.56 -1.85
C ARG A 111 13.19 -6.95 -0.52
N VAL A 112 11.95 -6.46 -0.47
CA VAL A 112 11.32 -6.03 0.79
C VAL A 112 10.71 -7.24 1.50
N LYS A 113 11.43 -7.75 2.50
CA LYS A 113 11.09 -9.00 3.22
C LYS A 113 9.97 -8.86 4.24
N SER A 114 9.84 -7.68 4.83
CA SER A 114 8.84 -7.39 5.85
C SER A 114 8.02 -6.19 5.42
N TYR A 115 6.89 -6.54 4.78
CA TYR A 115 5.86 -5.63 4.34
C TYR A 115 4.58 -5.92 5.12
N LYS A 116 4.04 -4.91 5.81
CA LYS A 116 2.66 -4.96 6.29
C LYS A 116 1.94 -3.69 5.90
N GLN A 117 0.72 -3.86 5.40
CA GLN A 117 -0.14 -2.77 5.02
C GLN A 117 -1.59 -3.05 5.47
N SER A 118 -2.24 -2.00 5.96
CA SER A 118 -3.69 -1.99 6.19
C SER A 118 -4.30 -0.73 5.58
N LEU A 119 -5.43 -0.86 4.91
CA LEU A 119 -6.23 0.24 4.39
C LEU A 119 -7.68 0.01 4.84
N ALA A 120 -8.28 1.02 5.46
CA ALA A 120 -9.70 1.03 5.80
C ALA A 120 -10.34 2.23 5.11
N ILE A 121 -11.38 1.99 4.32
CA ILE A 121 -12.13 3.01 3.57
C ILE A 121 -13.60 2.93 3.97
N GLU A 122 -14.18 4.06 4.30
CA GLU A 122 -15.60 4.21 4.60
C GLU A 122 -16.14 5.47 3.92
N SER A 123 -17.46 5.65 3.95
CA SER A 123 -18.10 6.87 3.42
C SER A 123 -17.66 8.11 4.21
N ASP A 124 -17.47 9.24 3.53
CA ASP A 124 -17.26 10.53 4.18
C ASP A 124 -18.57 11.17 4.70
N GLY A 125 -19.71 10.47 4.56
CA GLY A 125 -21.04 10.95 4.90
C GLY A 125 -21.67 11.83 3.80
N LYS A 126 -21.00 11.98 2.65
CA LYS A 126 -21.44 12.73 1.48
C LYS A 126 -21.33 11.82 0.24
N THR A 127 -20.77 12.33 -0.85
CA THR A 127 -20.54 11.61 -2.12
C THR A 127 -19.19 10.89 -2.16
N GLY A 128 -18.34 11.07 -1.15
CA GLY A 128 -16.94 10.67 -1.17
C GLY A 128 -16.61 9.53 -0.23
N SER A 129 -15.31 9.36 -0.02
CA SER A 129 -14.74 8.38 0.88
C SER A 129 -13.72 9.03 1.81
N LYS A 130 -13.61 8.48 3.01
CA LYS A 130 -12.53 8.76 3.94
C LYS A 130 -11.86 7.45 4.33
N GLY A 131 -10.59 7.51 4.69
CA GLY A 131 -9.87 6.31 5.02
C GLY A 131 -8.63 6.55 5.85
N LYS A 132 -8.24 5.46 6.50
CA LYS A 132 -6.97 5.32 7.20
C LYS A 132 -6.14 4.29 6.48
N TRP A 133 -4.87 4.60 6.31
CA TRP A 133 -3.90 3.70 5.72
C TRP A 133 -2.70 3.60 6.64
N SER A 134 -2.22 2.40 6.85
CA SER A 134 -1.01 2.11 7.62
C SER A 134 -0.08 1.26 6.76
N ARG A 135 1.22 1.55 6.79
CA ARG A 135 2.27 0.76 6.17
C ARG A 135 3.46 0.65 7.09
N ARG A 136 4.07 -0.53 7.19
CA ARG A 136 5.26 -0.80 8.00
C ARG A 136 6.27 -1.60 7.18
N TYR A 137 7.51 -1.12 7.14
CA TYR A 137 8.64 -1.72 6.42
C TYR A 137 9.95 -1.63 7.21
N ASP A 138 10.80 -2.64 7.02
CA ASP A 138 12.15 -2.76 7.62
C ASP A 138 13.21 -1.89 6.95
N HIS A 139 12.86 -1.26 5.82
CA HIS A 139 13.76 -0.38 5.10
C HIS A 139 13.07 0.96 4.87
N GLU A 140 13.88 2.02 4.80
CA GLU A 140 13.48 3.33 4.26
C GLU A 140 13.16 3.16 2.76
N SER A 141 11.98 2.62 2.52
CA SER A 141 11.35 2.47 1.24
C SER A 141 10.75 3.83 0.93
N TYR A 142 11.14 4.39 -0.21
CA TYR A 142 10.77 5.72 -0.66
C TYR A 142 9.26 5.92 -0.49
N ARG A 143 8.86 7.05 0.09
CA ARG A 143 7.46 7.45 0.34
C ARG A 143 6.58 7.15 -0.87
N GLN A 144 5.89 6.02 -0.90
CA GLN A 144 4.82 5.79 -1.88
C GLN A 144 3.55 6.41 -1.33
N ARG A 145 3.34 7.62 -1.85
CA ARG A 145 2.36 8.61 -1.42
C ARG A 145 0.94 8.19 -1.79
N MET A 146 -0.02 8.33 -0.87
CA MET A 146 -1.47 8.29 -1.19
C MET A 146 -1.90 9.26 -2.30
N TYR A 147 -1.08 10.27 -2.63
CA TYR A 147 -1.19 11.08 -3.86
C TYR A 147 -1.36 10.23 -5.13
N VAL A 148 -0.80 9.02 -5.13
CA VAL A 148 -0.87 8.03 -6.21
C VAL A 148 -2.32 7.54 -6.36
N LEU A 149 -3.02 7.21 -5.27
CA LEU A 149 -4.45 6.85 -5.31
C LEU A 149 -5.36 8.04 -5.66
N ALA A 150 -5.08 9.24 -5.14
CA ALA A 150 -5.79 10.46 -5.52
C ALA A 150 -5.71 10.75 -7.03
N ARG A 151 -4.51 10.59 -7.59
CA ARG A 151 -4.23 10.82 -9.01
C ARG A 151 -4.83 9.71 -9.88
N CYS A 152 -4.92 8.51 -9.33
CA CYS A 152 -5.54 7.33 -9.95
C CYS A 152 -7.04 7.50 -10.13
N THR A 153 -7.76 7.85 -9.06
CA THR A 153 -9.21 8.07 -9.12
C THR A 153 -9.55 9.22 -10.05
N LYS A 154 -8.72 10.27 -10.10
CA LYS A 154 -8.82 11.35 -11.10
C LYS A 154 -8.78 10.83 -12.55
N ARG A 155 -7.83 9.95 -12.89
CA ARG A 155 -7.71 9.43 -14.27
C ARG A 155 -8.86 8.51 -14.66
N LYS A 156 -9.43 7.75 -13.71
CA LYS A 156 -10.56 6.85 -13.99
C LYS A 156 -11.90 7.57 -14.08
N THR A 157 -12.10 8.64 -13.31
CA THR A 157 -13.38 9.35 -13.21
C THR A 157 -13.45 10.62 -14.05
N GLY A 158 -12.31 11.10 -14.59
CA GLY A 158 -12.23 12.36 -15.33
C GLY A 158 -12.35 13.61 -14.45
N ASN A 159 -12.70 13.48 -13.17
CA ASN A 159 -12.98 14.60 -12.28
C ASN A 159 -11.79 14.97 -11.39
N PHE A 160 -11.54 16.27 -11.29
CA PHE A 160 -10.57 16.86 -10.37
C PHE A 160 -11.29 17.19 -9.06
N THR A 161 -11.06 16.44 -7.98
CA THR A 161 -11.51 16.89 -6.66
C THR A 161 -10.43 17.73 -6.01
N LYS A 162 -10.63 19.06 -6.06
CA LYS A 162 -9.84 20.07 -5.32
C LYS A 162 -9.86 19.84 -3.79
N ASN A 163 -10.73 18.96 -3.28
CA ASN A 163 -10.96 18.71 -1.85
C ASN A 163 -10.35 17.40 -1.32
N SER A 164 -9.42 16.77 -2.04
CA SER A 164 -8.67 15.65 -1.47
C SER A 164 -7.65 16.15 -0.43
N TYR A 165 -7.73 15.66 0.81
CA TYR A 165 -6.80 16.03 1.88
C TYR A 165 -6.10 14.78 2.44
N TYR A 166 -4.84 14.96 2.86
CA TYR A 166 -4.01 13.88 3.40
C TYR A 166 -3.20 14.41 4.58
N LYS A 167 -3.30 13.73 5.73
CA LYS A 167 -2.41 13.92 6.87
C LYS A 167 -1.51 12.70 6.96
N VAL A 168 -0.20 12.92 6.83
CA VAL A 168 0.83 11.87 6.94
C VAL A 168 1.49 12.00 8.31
N ASN A 169 1.39 10.95 9.12
CA ASN A 169 2.17 10.81 10.35
C ASN A 169 3.22 9.72 10.11
N VAL A 170 4.50 10.10 10.19
CA VAL A 170 5.61 9.14 10.21
C VAL A 170 5.90 8.83 11.67
N LEU A 171 5.70 7.57 12.04
CA LEU A 171 6.10 7.05 13.34
C LEU A 171 7.38 6.26 13.09
N SER A 172 8.53 6.82 13.47
CA SER A 172 9.71 5.99 13.71
C SER A 172 9.35 5.12 14.92
N SER A 173 9.50 3.81 14.79
CA SER A 173 9.35 2.96 15.96
C SER A 173 10.48 3.31 16.93
N ARG A 174 10.14 4.03 18.01
CA ARG A 174 10.89 3.92 19.27
C ARG A 174 10.28 2.69 19.92
N ASN A 175 11.07 1.63 20.05
CA ASN A 175 10.64 0.44 20.78
C ASN A 175 10.08 0.87 22.15
N THR A 176 8.84 0.50 22.43
CA THR A 176 8.32 0.32 23.79
C THR A 176 8.49 -1.14 24.17
#